data_AF-A0A2E5AHJ3-F1
#
_entry.id   AF-A0A2E5AHJ3-F1
#
_cell.length_a   1.000
_cell.length_b   1.000
_cell.length_c   1.000
_cell.angle_alpha   90.00
_cell.angle_beta   90.00
_cell.angle_gamma   90.00
#
_symmetry.space_group_name_H-M   'P 1'
#
loop_
_entity.id
_entity.type
_entity.pdbx_description
1 polymer ?
#
loop_
_entity_poly.entity_id
_entity_poly.type
_entity_poly.pdbx_seq_one_letter_code
_entity_poly.pdbx_strand_id
1 'polypeptide(L)'
;MSGVDKQVERIKALGLPGLDVRHIGVYVQPTVREVGDELVQTFAAYVGENEGNFSINFPTKLIFVIMTGGWEFERFELDGRTWDGIAIMPSDQDFEVAFGDDGRQSVIVIDKCNCFFTYRYQVVLRNSQTGQRIVVDPGFGNTDREPPNPPPP
;
A
#
# COMPACT_ATOMS: atom_id res chain seq x y z
N MET A 1 17.67 -14.36 19.51
CA MET A 1 16.38 -13.65 19.59
C MET A 1 16.59 -12.24 19.13
N SER A 2 15.95 -11.89 18.02
CA SER A 2 15.91 -10.54 17.49
C SER A 2 15.15 -9.60 18.47
N GLY A 3 15.27 -8.29 18.28
CA GLY A 3 14.44 -7.33 19.03
C GLY A 3 12.93 -7.52 18.77
N VAL A 4 12.57 -8.06 17.60
CA VAL A 4 11.18 -8.34 17.18
C VAL A 4 10.60 -9.48 17.99
N ASP A 5 11.33 -10.60 18.13
CA ASP A 5 10.88 -11.75 18.92
C ASP A 5 10.53 -11.31 20.35
N LYS A 6 11.35 -10.43 20.94
CA LYS A 6 11.12 -9.88 22.28
C LYS A 6 9.89 -8.96 22.34
N GLN A 7 9.57 -8.23 21.28
CA GLN A 7 8.38 -7.37 21.20
C GLN A 7 7.11 -8.20 21.05
N VAL A 8 7.12 -9.19 20.15
CA VAL A 8 6.00 -10.12 19.94
C VAL A 8 5.65 -10.85 21.23
N GLU A 9 6.66 -11.41 21.91
CA GLU A 9 6.44 -12.12 23.18
C GLU A 9 5.95 -11.18 24.29
N ARG A 10 6.40 -9.92 24.32
CA ARG A 10 5.87 -8.91 25.24
C ARG A 10 4.39 -8.61 24.99
N ILE A 11 3.96 -8.49 23.73
CA ILE A 11 2.55 -8.22 23.38
C ILE A 11 1.69 -9.45 23.70
N LYS A 12 2.16 -10.65 23.37
CA LYS A 12 1.46 -11.90 23.73
C LYS A 12 1.32 -12.08 25.24
N ALA A 13 2.34 -11.70 26.01
CA ALA A 13 2.28 -11.72 27.47
C ALA A 13 1.21 -10.79 28.07
N LEU A 14 0.72 -9.80 27.31
CA LEU A 14 -0.41 -8.92 27.68
C LEU A 14 -1.78 -9.51 27.27
N GLY A 15 -1.83 -10.73 26.74
CA GLY A 15 -3.07 -11.38 26.28
C GLY A 15 -3.56 -10.91 24.91
N LEU A 16 -2.74 -10.16 24.18
CA LEU A 16 -3.04 -9.65 22.83
C LEU A 16 -2.47 -10.61 21.78
N PRO A 17 -3.03 -10.66 20.55
CA PRO A 17 -2.65 -11.66 19.54
C PRO A 17 -1.19 -11.57 19.07
N GLY A 18 -0.47 -10.48 19.38
CA GLY A 18 0.90 -10.27 18.92
C GLY A 18 1.00 -9.99 17.41
N LEU A 19 -0.15 -9.73 16.77
CA LEU A 19 -0.30 -9.42 15.36
C LEU A 19 -1.13 -8.13 15.23
N ASP A 20 -0.64 -7.20 14.43
CA ASP A 20 -1.35 -5.98 14.07
C ASP A 20 -2.07 -6.12 12.75
N VAL A 21 -3.21 -5.44 12.62
CA VAL A 21 -4.00 -5.45 11.39
C VAL A 21 -4.32 -4.02 11.01
N ARG A 22 -3.84 -3.59 9.85
CA ARG A 22 -4.08 -2.24 9.33
C ARG A 22 -4.87 -2.29 8.04
N HIS A 23 -5.87 -1.44 7.93
CA HIS A 23 -6.64 -1.24 6.71
C HIS A 23 -6.16 0.05 6.05
N ILE A 24 -5.81 -0.04 4.78
CA ILE A 24 -5.21 1.05 3.99
C ILE A 24 -6.11 1.31 2.80
N GLY A 25 -6.70 2.51 2.74
CA GLY A 25 -7.52 2.91 1.60
C GLY A 25 -6.66 3.20 0.36
N VAL A 26 -7.12 2.75 -0.81
CA VAL A 26 -6.55 3.11 -2.12
C VAL A 26 -7.62 3.85 -2.91
N TYR A 27 -7.34 5.10 -3.25
CA TYR A 27 -8.27 6.01 -3.91
C TYR A 27 -7.83 6.26 -5.34
N VAL A 28 -8.78 6.33 -6.27
CA VAL A 28 -8.53 6.76 -7.64
C VAL A 28 -9.28 8.06 -7.88
N GLN A 29 -8.58 9.08 -8.38
CA GLN A 29 -9.18 10.37 -8.70
C GLN A 29 -8.86 10.75 -10.16
N PRO A 30 -9.83 11.36 -10.87
CA PRO A 30 -9.53 12.00 -12.14
C PRO A 30 -8.43 13.05 -11.96
N THR A 31 -7.54 13.13 -12.93
CA THR A 31 -6.50 14.15 -13.00
C THR A 31 -6.32 14.59 -14.45
N VAL A 32 -5.65 15.72 -14.66
CA VAL A 32 -5.31 16.19 -15.99
C VAL A 32 -3.80 16.10 -16.12
N ARG A 33 -3.33 15.45 -17.18
CA ARG A 33 -1.90 15.40 -17.51
C ARG A 33 -1.68 16.00 -18.88
N GLU A 34 -0.57 16.72 -19.00
CA GLU A 34 -0.07 17.22 -20.26
C GLU A 34 0.68 16.08 -20.97
N VAL A 35 0.25 15.76 -22.19
CA VAL A 35 0.88 14.74 -23.04
C VAL A 35 1.18 15.41 -24.37
N GLY A 36 2.43 15.84 -24.56
CA GLY A 36 2.77 16.75 -25.65
C GLY A 36 2.19 18.15 -25.38
N ASP A 37 1.45 18.71 -26.34
CA ASP A 37 0.78 20.01 -26.20
C ASP A 37 -0.73 19.88 -25.84
N GLU A 38 -1.19 18.67 -25.50
CA GLU A 38 -2.60 18.40 -25.18
C GLU A 38 -2.83 18.08 -23.71
N LEU A 39 -3.90 18.64 -23.15
CA LEU A 39 -4.41 18.29 -21.82
C LEU A 39 -5.33 17.09 -21.92
N VAL A 40 -4.88 15.95 -21.40
CA VAL A 40 -5.63 14.69 -21.41
C VAL A 40 -6.17 14.40 -20.03
N GLN A 41 -7.49 14.17 -19.93
CA GLN A 41 -8.10 13.67 -18.70
C GLN A 41 -7.68 12.20 -18.49
N THR A 42 -7.07 11.95 -17.34
CA THR A 42 -6.59 10.64 -16.92
C THR A 42 -6.94 10.40 -15.46
N PHE A 43 -6.31 9.43 -14.81
CA PHE A 43 -6.52 9.10 -13.42
C PHE A 43 -5.18 9.00 -12.68
N ALA A 44 -5.20 9.36 -11.40
CA ALA A 44 -4.13 9.11 -10.45
C ALA A 44 -4.68 8.31 -9.28
N ALA A 45 -3.86 7.41 -8.72
CA ALA A 45 -4.21 6.69 -7.52
C ALA A 45 -3.34 7.11 -6.33
N TYR A 46 -3.94 7.04 -5.14
CA TYR A 46 -3.36 7.49 -3.87
C TYR A 46 -3.56 6.40 -2.82
N VAL A 47 -2.58 6.22 -1.94
CA VAL A 47 -2.60 5.17 -0.92
C VAL A 47 -2.57 5.80 0.46
N GLY A 48 -3.55 5.44 1.30
CA GLY A 48 -3.73 5.99 2.64
C GLY A 48 -4.09 7.49 2.65
N GLU A 49 -3.87 8.11 3.81
CA GLU A 49 -3.88 9.57 3.96
C GLU A 49 -2.42 10.05 3.81
N ASN A 50 -2.11 10.82 2.75
CA ASN A 50 -0.79 11.38 2.40
C ASN A 50 0.09 10.50 1.47
N GLU A 51 1.38 10.32 1.78
CA GLU A 51 2.42 9.77 0.88
C GLU A 51 2.30 8.26 0.60
N GLY A 52 1.48 7.54 1.36
CA GLY A 52 1.41 6.07 1.32
C GLY A 52 2.53 5.36 2.11
N ASN A 53 3.41 6.07 2.80
CA ASN A 53 4.44 5.40 3.61
C ASN A 53 3.88 4.88 4.94
N PHE A 54 4.32 3.68 5.34
CA PHE A 54 3.96 3.10 6.64
C PHE A 54 5.21 2.60 7.35
N SER A 55 5.27 2.81 8.67
CA SER A 55 6.26 2.18 9.56
C SER A 55 5.62 1.04 10.34
N ILE A 56 6.30 -0.11 10.32
CA ILE A 56 5.86 -1.36 10.93
C ILE A 56 6.99 -1.82 11.87
N ASN A 57 6.65 -2.04 13.15
CA ASN A 57 7.61 -2.38 14.19
C ASN A 57 7.35 -3.74 14.84
N PHE A 58 6.36 -4.47 14.35
CA PHE A 58 5.84 -5.73 14.86
C PHE A 58 5.16 -6.46 13.70
N PRO A 59 4.92 -7.78 13.80
CA PRO A 59 4.22 -8.53 12.76
C PRO A 59 2.88 -7.86 12.44
N THR A 60 2.70 -7.45 11.18
CA THR A 60 1.52 -6.70 10.74
C THR A 60 0.95 -7.32 9.47
N LYS A 61 -0.36 -7.47 9.45
CA LYS A 61 -1.17 -7.72 8.27
C LYS A 61 -1.68 -6.37 7.73
N LEU A 62 -1.21 -5.99 6.56
CA LEU A 62 -1.71 -4.83 5.83
C LEU A 62 -2.80 -5.27 4.87
N ILE A 63 -3.94 -4.59 4.88
CA ILE A 63 -5.07 -4.87 4.02
C ILE A 63 -5.33 -3.60 3.20
N PHE A 64 -4.88 -3.60 1.96
CA PHE A 64 -5.15 -2.52 1.01
C PHE A 64 -6.53 -2.72 0.42
N VAL A 65 -7.37 -1.68 0.40
CA VAL A 65 -8.76 -1.75 -0.04
C VAL A 65 -9.03 -0.61 -1.01
N ILE A 66 -9.57 -0.92 -2.19
CA ILE A 66 -10.00 0.09 -3.15
C ILE A 66 -11.24 0.79 -2.59
N MET A 67 -11.14 2.10 -2.45
CA MET A 67 -12.21 2.96 -1.95
C MET A 67 -12.99 3.63 -3.09
N THR A 68 -12.54 3.47 -4.34
CA THR A 68 -13.15 4.06 -5.53
C THR A 68 -13.71 2.97 -6.45
N GLY A 69 -15.02 2.98 -6.68
CA GLY A 69 -15.68 2.00 -7.55
C GLY A 69 -15.18 2.02 -8.99
N GLY A 70 -15.30 0.88 -9.67
CA GLY A 70 -14.91 0.71 -11.09
C GLY A 70 -13.43 0.38 -11.30
N TRP A 71 -12.67 0.20 -10.22
CA TRP A 71 -11.26 -0.19 -10.25
C TRP A 71 -11.05 -1.50 -9.52
N GLU A 72 -10.05 -2.25 -9.94
CA GLU A 72 -9.61 -3.50 -9.33
C GLU A 72 -8.09 -3.54 -9.25
N PHE A 73 -7.54 -4.26 -8.28
CA PHE A 73 -6.12 -4.55 -8.26
C PHE A 73 -5.79 -5.50 -9.42
N GLU A 74 -4.71 -5.18 -10.14
CA GLU A 74 -4.30 -5.95 -11.29
C GLU A 74 -3.23 -6.98 -10.91
N ARG A 75 -3.37 -8.21 -11.41
CA ARG A 75 -2.25 -9.16 -11.41
C ARG A 75 -1.29 -8.78 -12.52
N PHE A 76 -0.01 -8.57 -12.19
CA PHE A 76 0.99 -8.10 -13.15
C PHE A 76 2.32 -8.82 -12.99
N GLU A 77 3.17 -8.75 -14.01
CA GLU A 77 4.54 -9.26 -13.97
C GLU A 77 5.54 -8.13 -13.75
N LEU A 78 6.46 -8.33 -12.81
CA LEU A 78 7.57 -7.43 -12.54
C LEU A 78 8.79 -8.27 -12.12
N ASP A 79 9.93 -8.02 -12.76
CA ASP A 79 11.20 -8.71 -12.49
C ASP A 79 11.10 -10.26 -12.55
N GLY A 80 10.42 -10.78 -13.59
CA GLY A 80 10.26 -12.22 -13.79
C GLY A 80 9.30 -12.90 -12.81
N ARG A 81 8.56 -12.12 -12.01
CA ARG A 81 7.58 -12.62 -11.04
C ARG A 81 6.19 -12.05 -11.27
N THR A 82 5.17 -12.85 -11.00
CA THR A 82 3.77 -12.43 -10.94
C THR A 82 3.39 -11.93 -9.54
N TRP A 83 2.75 -10.76 -9.48
CA TRP A 83 2.31 -10.08 -8.27
C TRP A 83 0.79 -9.88 -8.25
N ASP A 84 0.18 -10.07 -7.08
CA ASP A 84 -1.24 -9.84 -6.85
C ASP A 84 -1.47 -8.39 -6.43
N GLY A 85 -1.60 -7.48 -7.41
CA GLY A 85 -1.94 -6.07 -7.18
C GLY A 85 -0.83 -5.20 -6.63
N ILE A 86 0.06 -5.75 -5.79
CA ILE A 86 1.14 -5.03 -5.12
C ILE A 86 2.45 -5.81 -5.25
N ALA A 87 3.52 -5.12 -5.68
CA ALA A 87 4.89 -5.62 -5.62
C ALA A 87 5.66 -4.98 -4.46
N ILE A 88 6.55 -5.74 -3.82
CA ILE A 88 7.42 -5.26 -2.73
C ILE A 88 8.88 -5.53 -3.10
N MET A 89 9.72 -4.51 -2.96
CA MET A 89 11.12 -4.48 -3.41
C MET A 89 12.04 -3.96 -2.29
N PRO A 90 13.32 -4.38 -2.20
CA PRO A 90 14.07 -5.16 -3.20
C PRO A 90 13.95 -6.69 -3.07
N SER A 91 13.41 -7.19 -1.96
CA SER A 91 13.14 -8.63 -1.73
C SER A 91 11.79 -8.77 -1.06
N ASP A 92 11.13 -9.90 -1.27
CA ASP A 92 9.80 -10.16 -0.75
C ASP A 92 9.77 -11.41 0.13
N GLN A 93 10.90 -12.04 0.41
CA GLN A 93 10.95 -13.25 1.26
C GLN A 93 10.36 -13.01 2.66
N ASP A 94 10.34 -11.75 3.06
CA ASP A 94 9.74 -11.28 4.31
C ASP A 94 8.25 -10.96 4.20
N PHE A 95 7.67 -11.03 3.01
CA PHE A 95 6.27 -10.71 2.77
C PHE A 95 5.53 -11.85 2.06
N GLU A 96 4.25 -11.96 2.35
CA GLU A 96 3.29 -12.68 1.51
C GLU A 96 2.29 -11.68 0.97
N VAL A 97 2.07 -11.72 -0.35
CA VAL A 97 1.11 -10.85 -1.05
C VAL A 97 0.09 -11.70 -1.78
N ALA A 98 -1.19 -11.43 -1.55
CA ALA A 98 -2.29 -12.11 -2.23
C ALA A 98 -3.52 -11.20 -2.34
N PHE A 99 -4.40 -11.48 -3.29
CA PHE A 99 -5.73 -10.86 -3.30
C PHE A 99 -6.51 -11.24 -2.04
N GLY A 100 -7.21 -10.26 -1.46
CA GLY A 100 -8.06 -10.46 -0.28
C GLY A 100 -9.49 -10.88 -0.61
N ASP A 101 -9.90 -10.77 -1.87
CA ASP A 101 -11.23 -11.14 -2.36
C ASP A 101 -11.21 -11.47 -3.87
N ASP A 102 -12.22 -12.22 -4.33
CA ASP A 102 -12.35 -12.66 -5.73
C ASP A 102 -12.57 -11.48 -6.70
N GLY A 103 -13.15 -10.39 -6.22
CA GLY A 103 -13.36 -9.15 -6.99
C GLY A 103 -12.11 -8.29 -7.09
N ARG A 104 -10.99 -8.73 -6.50
CA ARG A 104 -9.70 -8.02 -6.46
C ARG A 104 -9.87 -6.58 -5.97
N GLN A 105 -10.79 -6.36 -5.04
CA GLN A 105 -11.02 -5.05 -4.41
C GLN A 105 -10.07 -4.81 -3.23
N SER A 106 -9.37 -5.86 -2.81
CA SER A 106 -8.39 -5.82 -1.74
C SER A 106 -7.16 -6.66 -2.04
N VAL A 107 -6.03 -6.24 -1.47
CA VAL A 107 -4.77 -6.98 -1.43
C VAL A 107 -4.31 -7.07 0.02
N ILE A 108 -3.91 -8.27 0.42
CA ILE A 108 -3.37 -8.55 1.74
C ILE A 108 -1.86 -8.70 1.60
N VAL A 109 -1.13 -7.93 2.40
CA VAL A 109 0.31 -8.06 2.59
C VAL A 109 0.58 -8.50 4.03
N ILE A 110 1.23 -9.65 4.21
CA ILE A 110 1.61 -10.18 5.53
C ILE A 110 3.11 -10.00 5.70
N ASP A 111 3.52 -9.21 6.69
CA ASP A 111 4.93 -9.11 7.10
C ASP A 111 5.30 -10.28 8.03
N LYS A 112 6.27 -11.09 7.59
CA LYS A 112 6.85 -12.21 8.35
C LYS A 112 7.85 -11.76 9.41
N CYS A 113 8.26 -10.48 9.38
CA CYS A 113 9.01 -9.82 10.43
C CYS A 113 10.40 -10.42 10.69
N ASN A 114 11.05 -10.97 9.65
CA ASN A 114 12.37 -11.59 9.79
C ASN A 114 13.50 -10.55 9.91
N CYS A 115 13.35 -9.36 9.33
CA CYS A 115 14.35 -8.30 9.40
C CYS A 115 13.74 -6.89 9.38
N PHE A 116 14.44 -5.93 9.99
CA PHE A 116 14.12 -4.50 9.84
C PHE A 116 14.86 -3.95 8.62
N PHE A 117 14.12 -3.70 7.55
CA PHE A 117 14.66 -3.13 6.32
C PHE A 117 13.65 -2.15 5.71
N THR A 118 14.15 -1.15 4.98
CA THR A 118 13.29 -0.23 4.24
C THR A 118 12.89 -0.87 2.92
N TYR A 119 11.60 -1.16 2.77
CA TYR A 119 11.03 -1.68 1.53
C TYR A 119 10.34 -0.57 0.74
N ARG A 120 10.27 -0.75 -0.58
CA ARG A 120 9.38 0.02 -1.46
C ARG A 120 8.30 -0.90 -1.97
N TYR A 121 7.15 -0.33 -2.31
CA TYR A 121 6.09 -1.10 -2.93
C TYR A 121 5.48 -0.34 -4.10
N GLN A 122 4.95 -1.11 -5.07
CA GLN A 122 4.27 -0.61 -6.25
C GLN A 122 2.86 -1.19 -6.27
N VAL A 123 1.87 -0.33 -6.51
CA VAL A 123 0.46 -0.72 -6.66
C VAL A 123 0.06 -0.61 -8.12
N VAL A 124 -0.59 -1.64 -8.65
CA VAL A 124 -1.15 -1.63 -10.01
C VAL A 124 -2.65 -1.83 -9.95
N LEU A 125 -3.37 -0.88 -10.53
CA LEU A 125 -4.83 -0.88 -10.62
C LEU A 125 -5.26 -0.92 -12.08
N ARG A 126 -6.40 -1.56 -12.33
CA ARG A 126 -7.05 -1.61 -13.63
C ARG A 126 -8.50 -1.15 -13.51
N ASN A 127 -8.95 -0.34 -14.47
CA ASN A 127 -10.36 0.00 -14.61
C ASN A 127 -11.11 -1.22 -15.18
N SER A 128 -12.14 -1.68 -14.50
CA SER A 128 -12.84 -2.92 -14.84
C SER A 128 -13.65 -2.81 -16.14
N GLN A 129 -14.02 -1.60 -16.55
CA GLN A 129 -14.80 -1.35 -17.77
C GLN A 129 -13.90 -1.04 -18.97
N THR A 130 -12.92 -0.15 -18.79
CA THR A 130 -12.11 0.37 -19.91
C THR A 130 -10.79 -0.37 -20.11
N GLY A 131 -10.34 -1.13 -19.11
CA GLY A 131 -9.02 -1.77 -19.12
C GLY A 131 -7.85 -0.81 -18.91
N GLN A 132 -8.10 0.49 -18.68
CA GLN A 132 -7.07 1.47 -18.37
C GLN A 132 -6.30 1.07 -17.11
N ARG A 133 -4.99 1.26 -17.11
CA ARG A 133 -4.11 0.91 -15.99
C ARG A 133 -3.54 2.14 -15.29
N ILE A 134 -3.38 2.05 -13.98
CA ILE A 134 -2.65 3.02 -13.16
C ILE A 134 -1.58 2.25 -12.38
N VAL A 135 -0.37 2.79 -12.39
CA VAL A 135 0.75 2.32 -11.57
C VAL A 135 1.09 3.42 -10.58
N VAL A 136 1.24 3.08 -9.31
CA VAL A 136 1.60 3.99 -8.24
C VAL A 136 2.76 3.42 -7.45
N ASP A 137 3.82 4.21 -7.34
CA ASP A 137 4.96 3.96 -6.46
C ASP A 137 4.93 5.01 -5.34
N PRO A 138 4.39 4.68 -4.15
CA PRO A 138 4.43 5.59 -3.01
C PRO A 138 5.88 6.01 -2.72
N GLY A 139 6.12 7.32 -2.79
CA GLY A 139 7.45 7.91 -2.68
C GLY A 139 7.84 8.17 -1.22
N PHE A 140 9.14 8.22 -0.93
CA PHE A 140 9.69 8.70 0.36
C PHE A 140 9.75 10.25 0.31
N GLY A 141 9.00 10.98 1.15
CA GLY A 141 8.93 12.44 0.99
C GLY A 141 8.53 13.26 2.21
N ASN A 142 9.15 13.04 3.39
CA ASN A 142 9.03 13.99 4.49
C ASN A 142 9.71 15.34 4.15
N THR A 143 8.92 16.35 3.74
CA THR A 143 9.08 17.78 4.05
C THR A 143 7.82 18.57 3.64
N ASP A 144 7.32 19.39 4.56
CA ASP A 144 6.35 20.50 4.41
C ASP A 144 4.85 20.16 4.34
N ARG A 145 4.31 19.72 5.48
CA ARG A 145 2.95 20.12 5.87
C ARG A 145 3.03 21.04 7.07
N GLU A 146 2.84 22.34 6.86
CA GLU A 146 2.51 23.23 7.97
C GLU A 146 1.27 22.67 8.68
N PRO A 147 1.28 22.52 10.02
CA PRO A 147 0.12 22.06 10.74
C PRO A 147 -1.08 22.98 10.43
N PRO A 148 -2.31 22.45 10.30
CA PRO A 148 -3.48 23.27 10.07
C PRO A 148 -3.57 24.33 11.18
N ASN A 149 -3.74 25.60 10.79
CA ASN A 149 -3.87 26.71 11.73
C ASN A 149 -4.91 26.36 12.81
N PRO A 150 -4.64 26.64 14.10
CA PRO A 150 -5.65 26.48 15.13
C PRO A 150 -6.86 27.36 14.80
N PRO A 151 -8.08 26.94 15.18
CA PRO A 151 -9.28 27.73 14.94
C PRO A 151 -9.15 29.10 15.62
N PRO A 152 -9.73 30.16 15.04
CA PRO A 152 -9.65 31.51 15.59
C PRO A 152 -10.26 31.57 17.01
N PRO A 153 -9.79 32.53 17.84
CA PRO A 153 -10.12 32.62 19.27
C PRO A 153 -11.62 32.88 19.54
#